data_AF-A0A5D0IN30-F1
#
_entry.id   AF-A0A5D0IN30-F1
#
_cell.length_a   1.000
_cell.length_b   1.000
_cell.length_c   1.000
_cell.angle_alpha   90.00
_cell.angle_beta   90.00
_cell.angle_gamma   90.00
#
_symmetry.space_group_name_H-M   'P 1'
#
loop_
_entity.id
_entity.type
_entity.pdbx_description
1 polymer ?
#
loop_
_entity_poly.entity_id
_entity_poly.type
_entity_poly.pdbx_seq_one_letter_code
_entity_poly.pdbx_strand_id
1 'polypeptide(L)' 'DGGKGQLSSALKSLDILGLRGKIAIIGIAKRLEELYYPNDPIPLYLDKKSETLKIIQQLRNEAHRFGIEHHRNKR' A
#
# COMPACT_ATOMS: atom_id res chain seq x y z
N ASP A 1 -0.47 3.23 -0.66
CA ASP A 1 0.20 4.14 0.29
C ASP A 1 -0.67 4.32 1.53
N GLY A 2 -0.69 3.31 2.40
CA GLY A 2 -1.37 3.36 3.69
C GLY A 2 -1.72 1.99 4.28
N GLY A 3 -2.24 2.03 5.51
CA GLY A 3 -2.44 0.86 6.37
C GLY A 3 -3.78 0.13 6.17
N LYS A 4 -4.18 -0.66 7.19
CA LYS A 4 -5.34 -1.57 7.15
C LYS A 4 -6.64 -0.96 6.58
N GLY A 5 -6.98 0.27 6.96
CA GLY A 5 -8.22 0.92 6.50
C GLY A 5 -8.23 1.11 4.99
N GLN A 6 -7.14 1.62 4.42
CA GLN A 6 -7.04 1.80 2.98
C GLN A 6 -6.95 0.47 2.23
N LEU A 7 -6.21 -0.50 2.78
CA LEU A 7 -6.14 -1.86 2.23
C LEU A 7 -7.53 -2.50 2.17
N SER A 8 -8.35 -2.35 3.22
CA SER A 8 -9.72 -2.85 3.25
C SER A 8 -10.58 -2.21 2.16
N SER A 9 -10.46 -0.89 1.97
CA SER A 9 -11.18 -0.18 0.90
C SER A 9 -10.76 -0.67 -0.50
N ALA A 10 -9.45 -0.83 -0.74
CA ALA A 10 -8.95 -1.35 -2.01
C ALA A 10 -9.40 -2.79 -2.27
N LEU A 11 -9.45 -3.63 -1.22
CA LEU A 11 -9.92 -5.00 -1.31
C LEU A 11 -11.39 -5.07 -1.74
N LYS A 12 -12.26 -4.23 -1.18
CA LYS A 12 -13.68 -4.14 -1.59
C LYS A 12 -13.82 -3.82 -3.07
N SER A 13 -12.98 -2.93 -3.61
CA SER A 13 -12.98 -2.62 -5.05
C SER A 13 -12.57 -3.83 -5.89
N LEU A 14 -11.56 -4.59 -5.45
CA LEU A 14 -11.17 -5.83 -6.13
C LEU A 14 -12.27 -6.89 -6.07
N ASP A 15 -13.01 -6.98 -4.96
CA ASP A 15 -14.16 -7.87 -4.82
C ASP A 15 -15.26 -7.51 -5.83
N ILE A 16 -15.61 -6.23 -5.94
CA ILE A 16 -16.62 -5.73 -6.92
C ILE A 16 -16.21 -6.09 -8.36
N LEU A 17 -14.91 -6.02 -8.67
CA LEU A 17 -14.38 -6.35 -9.99
C LEU A 17 -14.20 -7.86 -10.24
N GLY A 18 -14.47 -8.73 -9.25
CA GLY A 18 -14.25 -10.17 -9.38
C GLY A 18 -12.77 -10.56 -9.52
N LEU A 19 -11.87 -9.73 -8.98
CA LEU A 19 -10.41 -9.88 -9.02
C LEU A 19 -9.83 -10.44 -7.72
N ARG A 20 -10.69 -10.78 -6.75
CA ARG A 20 -10.28 -11.33 -5.47
C ARG A 20 -9.45 -12.60 -5.64
N GLY A 21 -8.26 -12.62 -5.06
CA GLY A 21 -7.34 -13.76 -5.13
C GLY A 21 -6.61 -13.92 -6.47
N LYS A 22 -6.95 -13.11 -7.49
CA LYS A 22 -6.22 -13.07 -8.77
C LYS A 22 -5.06 -12.10 -8.76
N ILE A 23 -5.14 -11.08 -7.91
CA ILE A 23 -4.13 -10.03 -7.77
C ILE A 23 -3.66 -9.99 -6.33
N ALA A 24 -2.34 -10.08 -6.13
CA ALA A 24 -1.74 -9.83 -4.83
C ALA A 24 -1.84 -8.34 -4.49
N ILE A 25 -2.29 -8.03 -3.28
CA ILE A 25 -2.42 -6.67 -2.80
C ILE A 25 -1.85 -6.58 -1.38
N ILE A 26 -1.08 -5.54 -1.12
CA ILE A 26 -0.50 -5.23 0.18
C ILE A 26 -0.68 -3.74 0.50
N GLY A 27 -0.83 -3.42 1.78
CA GLY A 27 -0.75 -2.05 2.29
C GLY A 27 0.61 -1.78 2.92
N ILE A 28 1.09 -0.54 2.86
CA ILE A 28 2.29 -0.10 3.58
C ILE A 28 1.97 1.17 4.37
N ALA A 29 2.15 1.13 5.70
CA ALA A 29 1.87 2.28 6.56
C ALA A 29 3.12 3.16 6.78
N LYS A 30 2.96 4.48 6.65
CA LYS A 30 4.08 5.43 6.60
C LYS A 30 4.92 5.55 7.87
N ARG A 31 4.34 5.31 9.06
CA ARG A 31 5.02 5.57 10.34
C ARG A 31 6.12 4.56 10.67
N LEU A 32 5.82 3.27 10.50
CA LEU A 32 6.71 2.16 10.86
C LEU A 32 7.06 1.26 9.68
N GLU A 33 6.59 1.62 8.48
CA GLU A 33 6.78 0.85 7.25
C GLU A 33 6.23 -0.58 7.37
N GLU A 34 5.15 -0.71 8.13
CA GLU A 34 4.42 -1.95 8.34
C GLU A 34 3.73 -2.40 7.07
N LEU A 35 3.99 -3.64 6.66
CA LEU A 35 3.31 -4.29 5.56
C LEU A 35 2.06 -4.99 6.07
N TYR A 36 0.92 -4.66 5.47
CA TYR A 36 -0.37 -5.27 5.79
C TYR A 36 -0.80 -6.17 4.66
N TYR A 37 -1.11 -7.42 4.99
CA TYR A 37 -1.74 -8.36 4.07
C TYR A 37 -3.26 -8.40 4.29
N PRO A 38 -4.06 -8.64 3.25
CA PRO A 38 -5.48 -8.87 3.40
C PRO A 38 -5.75 -10.01 4.37
N ASN A 39 -6.72 -9.81 5.27
CA ASN A 39 -7.12 -10.78 6.29
C ASN A 39 -6.05 -11.13 7.33
N ASP A 40 -4.86 -10.51 7.29
CA ASP A 40 -3.86 -10.69 8.33
C ASP A 40 -3.98 -9.59 9.40
N PRO A 41 -4.29 -9.93 10.66
CA PRO A 41 -4.36 -8.96 11.73
C PRO A 41 -2.98 -8.42 12.15
N ILE A 42 -1.89 -9.12 11.81
CA ILE A 42 -0.53 -8.77 12.24
C ILE A 42 0.24 -8.21 11.05
N PRO A 43 0.84 -7.02 11.15
CA PRO A 43 1.70 -6.53 10.07
C PRO A 43 3.01 -7.31 10.00
N LEU A 44 3.53 -7.44 8.78
CA LEU A 44 4.90 -7.89 8.54
C LEU A 44 5.85 -6.70 8.68
N TYR A 45 6.89 -6.89 9.49
CA TYR A 45 8.02 -5.97 9.60
C TYR A 45 9.19 -6.50 8.79
N LEU A 46 9.76 -5.64 7.95
CA LEU A 46 11.02 -5.92 7.27
C LEU A 46 12.19 -5.28 8.03
N ASP A 47 13.38 -5.86 7.90
CA ASP A 47 14.60 -5.22 8.39
C ASP A 47 14.74 -3.84 7.72
N LYS A 48 15.00 -2.81 8.53
CA LYS A 48 15.20 -1.44 8.09
C LYS A 48 16.38 -1.29 7.11
N LYS A 49 17.33 -2.22 7.13
CA LYS A 49 18.48 -2.26 6.23
C LYS A 49 18.22 -3.09 4.97
N SER A 50 17.10 -3.80 4.88
CA SER A 50 16.81 -4.65 3.72
C SER A 50 16.57 -3.83 2.46
N GLU A 51 17.11 -4.32 1.34
CA GLU A 51 16.84 -3.75 0.01
C GLU A 51 15.36 -3.88 -0.37
N THR A 52 14.71 -4.96 0.04
CA THR A 52 13.27 -5.17 -0.16
C THR A 52 12.46 -4.00 0.41
N LEU A 53 12.74 -3.58 1.64
CA LEU A 53 12.05 -2.45 2.25
C LEU A 53 12.27 -1.15 1.46
N LYS A 54 13.50 -0.90 1.02
CA LYS A 54 13.85 0.29 0.24
C LYS A 54 13.06 0.37 -1.07
N ILE A 55 12.92 -0.75 -1.78
CA ILE A 55 12.13 -0.82 -3.02
C ILE A 55 10.65 -0.50 -2.75
N ILE A 56 10.06 -1.10 -1.72
CA ILE A 56 8.64 -0.85 -1.40
C ILE A 56 8.42 0.61 -0.97
N GLN A 57 9.35 1.19 -0.21
CA GLN A 57 9.32 2.61 0.15
C GLN A 57 9.37 3.53 -1.09
N GLN A 58 10.22 3.21 -2.08
CA GLN A 58 10.29 3.96 -3.33
C GLN A 58 8.95 3.92 -4.09
N LEU A 59 8.35 2.73 -4.23
CA LEU A 59 7.02 2.58 -4.87
C LEU A 59 5.94 3.42 -4.17
N ARG A 60 5.93 3.39 -2.83
CA ARG A 60 4.99 4.20 -2.04
C ARG A 60 5.23 5.70 -2.24
N ASN A 61 6.48 6.14 -2.16
CA ASN A 61 6.84 7.55 -2.29
C ASN A 61 6.48 8.07 -3.68
N GLU A 62 6.66 7.27 -4.72
CA GLU A 62 6.28 7.64 -6.08
C GLU A 62 4.76 7.73 -6.27
N ALA A 63 4.01 6.77 -5.74
CA ALA A 63 2.54 6.85 -5.73
C ALA A 63 2.04 8.10 -4.99
N HIS A 64 2.68 8.44 -3.86
CA HIS A 64 2.36 9.64 -3.08
C HIS A 64 2.68 10.94 -3.83
N ARG A 65 3.89 11.02 -4.42
CA ARG A 65 4.36 12.15 -5.24
C ARG A 65 3.39 12.41 -6.38
N PHE A 66 3.06 11.37 -7.13
CA PHE A 66 2.12 11.44 -8.25
C PHE A 66 0.74 11.93 -7.80
N GLY A 67 0.21 11.40 -6.69
CA GLY A 67 -1.08 11.83 -6.14
C GLY A 67 -1.11 13.32 -5.79
N ILE A 68 -0.06 13.82 -5.11
CA ILE A 68 0.06 15.24 -4.77
C ILE A 68 0.12 16.12 -6.03
N GLU A 69 0.97 15.75 -6.99
CA GLU A 69 1.16 16.51 -8.23
C GLU A 69 -0.13 16.59 -9.04
N HIS A 70 -0.84 15.47 -9.20
CA HIS A 70 -2.10 15.42 -9.92
C HIS A 70 -3.17 16.32 -9.30
N HIS A 71 -3.25 16.36 -7.96
CA HIS A 71 -4.20 17.23 -7.27
C HIS A 71 -3.83 18.71 -7.32
N ARG A 72 -2.53 19.04 -7.37
CA ARG A 72 -2.07 20.44 -7.51
C ARG A 72 -2.39 21.03 -8.87
N ASN A 73 -2.23 20.26 -9.96
CA ASN A 73 -2.50 20.73 -11.32
C ASN A 73 -3.99 20.92 -11.65
N LYS A 74 -4.90 20.50 -10.76
CA LYS A 74 -6.36 20.69 -10.90
C LYS A 74 -6.89 21.95 -10.19
N ARG A 75 -6.04 22.68 -9.46
CA ARG A 75 -6.39 23.95 -8.81
C ARG A 75 -5.90 25.11 -9.64
#